data_AF-A0A523XDX0-F1
#
_entry.id   AF-A0A523XDX0-F1
#
_cell.length_a   1.000
_cell.length_b   1.000
_cell.length_c   1.000
_cell.angle_alpha   90.00
_cell.angle_beta   90.00
_cell.angle_gamma   90.00
#
_symmetry.space_group_name_H-M   'P 1'
#
loop_
_entity.id
_entity.type
_entity.pdbx_description
1 polymer ?
#
loop_
_entity_poly.entity_id
_entity_poly.type
_entity_poly.pdbx_seq_one_letter_code
_entity_poly.pdbx_strand_id
1 'polypeptide(L)' 'TIQMPSGVPVASMGIGESGAKNAAIFSVEILSLVNEKYRKKIEEMRKEWNK' A
#
# COMPACT_ATOMS: atom_id res chain seq x y z
N THR A 1 -3.75 -14.57 -4.84
CA THR A 1 -3.31 -15.62 -3.91
C THR A 1 -3.31 -15.05 -2.50
N ILE A 2 -4.12 -15.63 -1.60
CA ILE A 2 -4.31 -15.20 -0.20
C ILE A 2 -4.15 -16.37 0.79
N GLN A 3 -4.02 -17.60 0.29
CA GLN A 3 -3.92 -18.81 1.11
C GLN A 3 -2.44 -19.15 1.29
N MET A 4 -1.80 -18.53 2.28
CA MET A 4 -0.46 -18.91 2.72
C MET A 4 -0.56 -19.75 4.01
N PRO A 5 0.33 -20.73 4.21
CA PRO A 5 0.39 -21.46 5.48
C PRO A 5 0.75 -20.52 6.64
N SER A 6 0.41 -20.95 7.87
CA SER A 6 0.78 -20.22 9.08
C SER A 6 2.30 -19.97 9.14
N GLY A 7 2.69 -18.76 9.56
CA GLY A 7 4.09 -18.35 9.68
C GLY A 7 4.66 -17.57 8.49
N VAL A 8 3.97 -17.53 7.35
CA VAL A 8 4.41 -16.78 6.16
C VAL A 8 3.32 -15.81 5.70
N PRO A 9 3.24 -14.60 6.28
CA PRO A 9 2.21 -13.64 5.92
C PRO A 9 2.42 -13.07 4.52
N VAL A 10 1.33 -12.85 3.78
CA VAL A 10 1.34 -12.16 2.48
C VAL A 10 0.27 -11.08 2.48
N ALA A 11 0.65 -9.86 2.14
CA ALA A 11 -0.29 -8.77 1.90
C ALA A 11 -0.89 -8.92 0.50
N SER A 12 -2.14 -9.38 0.43
CA SER A 12 -2.86 -9.58 -0.85
C SER A 12 -3.69 -8.35 -1.20
N MET A 13 -3.65 -7.96 -2.48
CA MET A 13 -4.46 -6.87 -3.04
C MET A 13 -5.49 -7.40 -4.04
N GLY A 14 -6.32 -6.52 -4.59
CA GLY A 14 -7.29 -6.86 -5.63
C GLY A 14 -6.66 -7.46 -6.90
N ILE A 15 -7.50 -7.99 -7.79
CA ILE A 15 -7.04 -8.57 -9.07
C ILE A 15 -6.88 -7.45 -10.12
N GLY A 16 -5.86 -7.57 -10.97
CA GLY A 16 -5.66 -6.68 -12.11
C GLY A 16 -4.92 -5.37 -11.79
N GLU A 17 -5.08 -4.37 -12.65
CA GLU A 17 -4.37 -3.09 -12.57
C GLU A 17 -4.61 -2.35 -11.23
N SER A 18 -5.85 -2.40 -10.73
CA SER A 18 -6.19 -1.83 -9.41
C SER A 18 -5.41 -2.51 -8.29
N GLY A 19 -5.18 -3.83 -8.38
CA GLY A 19 -4.34 -4.59 -7.46
C GLY A 19 -2.89 -4.13 -7.48
N ALA A 20 -2.33 -3.95 -8.68
CA ALA A 20 -0.97 -3.47 -8.86
C ALA A 20 -0.79 -2.06 -8.30
N LYS A 21 -1.74 -1.15 -8.54
CA LYS A 21 -1.73 0.21 -7.98
C LYS A 21 -1.79 0.18 -6.45
N ASN A 22 -2.68 -0.63 -5.88
CA ASN A 22 -2.80 -0.77 -4.43
C ASN A 22 -1.55 -1.40 -3.78
N ALA A 23 -0.90 -2.35 -4.45
CA ALA A 23 0.36 -2.92 -3.97
C ALA A 23 1.49 -1.86 -3.94
N ALA A 24 1.58 -1.00 -4.96
CA ALA A 24 2.53 0.10 -4.97
C ALA A 24 2.24 1.10 -3.85
N ILE A 25 0.98 1.49 -3.66
CA ILE A 25 0.57 2.39 -2.57
C ILE A 25 0.93 1.78 -1.21
N PHE A 26 0.56 0.51 -0.97
CA PHE A 26 0.86 -0.21 0.26
C PHE A 26 2.37 -0.28 0.54
N SER A 27 3.19 -0.47 -0.49
CA SER A 27 4.65 -0.46 -0.36
C SER A 27 5.18 0.90 0.11
N VAL A 28 4.66 1.99 -0.44
CA VAL A 28 5.03 3.35 -0.03
C VAL A 28 4.54 3.65 1.40
N GLU A 29 3.40 3.10 1.82
CA GLU A 29 2.93 3.21 3.21
C GLU A 29 3.91 2.58 4.20
N ILE A 30 4.41 1.38 3.90
CA ILE A 30 5.44 0.74 4.73
C ILE A 30 6.69 1.62 4.80
N LEU A 31 7.17 2.13 3.67
CA LEU A 31 8.36 2.99 3.61
C LEU A 31 8.16 4.33 4.33
N SER A 32 6.93 4.84 4.38
CA SER A 32 6.59 6.11 5.04
C SER A 32 6.76 6.09 6.57
N LEU A 33 6.88 4.90 7.16
CA LEU A 33 7.15 4.73 8.59
C LEU A 33 8.51 5.32 8.98
N VAL A 34 9.48 5.27 8.08
CA VAL A 34 10.86 5.72 8.32
C VAL A 34 11.29 6.88 7.42
N ASN A 35 10.47 7.26 6.44
CA ASN A 35 10.78 8.33 5.49
C ASN A 35 9.66 9.40 5.45
N GLU A 36 9.97 10.57 6.01
CA GLU A 36 9.04 11.69 6.13
C GLU A 36 8.57 12.23 4.75
N LYS A 37 9.41 12.15 3.72
CA LYS A 37 9.05 12.58 2.36
C LYS A 37 7.92 11.70 1.79
N TYR A 38 8.00 10.39 1.99
CA TYR A 38 6.93 9.48 1.55
C TYR A 38 5.66 9.65 2.38
N ARG A 39 5.79 9.93 3.68
CA ARG A 39 4.65 10.24 4.53
C ARG A 39 3.86 11.45 4.04
N LYS A 40 4.53 12.58 3.79
CA LYS A 40 3.89 13.79 3.24
C LYS A 40 3.18 13.51 1.92
N LYS A 41 3.84 12.77 1.02
CA LYS A 41 3.27 12.44 -0.29
C LYS A 41 2.01 11.56 -0.20
N ILE A 42 1.97 10.59 0.72
CA ILE A 42 0.75 9.79 0.94
C ILE A 42 -0.36 10.61 1.58
N GLU A 43 -0.04 11.49 2.53
CA GLU A 43 -1.04 12.37 3.13
C GLU A 43 -1.68 13.31 2.10
N GLU A 44 -0.88 13.89 1.20
CA GLU A 44 -1.37 14.69 0.06
C GLU A 44 -2.29 13.87 -0.84
N MET A 45 -1.84 12.69 -1.28
CA MET A 45 -2.63 11.79 -2.12
C MET A 45 -3.98 11.41 -1.46
N ARG A 46 -4.00 11.14 -0.16
CA ARG A 46 -5.23 10.81 0.58
C ARG A 46 -6.17 12.01 0.74
N LYS A 47 -5.64 13.23 0.85
CA LYS A 47 -6.46 14.45 0.84
C LYS A 47 -7.17 14.64 -0.49
N GLU A 48 -6.52 14.29 -1.61
CA GLU A 48 -7.15 14.34 -2.93
C GLU A 48 -8.29 13.33 -3.10
N TRP A 49 -8.22 12.15 -2.48
CA TRP A 49 -9.30 11.16 -2.55
C TRP A 49 -10.56 11.51 -1.74
N ASN A 50 -10.38 12.24 -0.63
CA ASN A 50 -11.48 12.67 0.24
C ASN A 50 -12.14 13.97 -0.25
N LYS A 51 -11.78 14.44 -1.44
CA LYS A 51 -12.25 15.67 -2.06
C LYS A 51 -13.19 15.33 -3.20
#